data_AF-A0A6B3HIV2-F1
#
_entry.id   AF-A0A6B3HIV2-F1
#
_cell.length_a   1.000
_cell.length_b   1.000
_cell.length_c   1.000
_cell.angle_alpha   90.00
_cell.angle_beta   90.00
_cell.angle_gamma   90.00
#
_symmetry.space_group_name_H-M   'P 1'
#
loop_
_entity.id
_entity.type
_entity.pdbx_description
1 polymer ?
#
loop_
_entity_poly.entity_id
_entity_poly.type
_entity_poly.pdbx_seq_one_letter_code
_entity_poly.pdbx_strand_id
1 'polypeptide(L)'
;ASSVPDLSAIDAPSGTVRARAVLRELHRLGLEGQDRSVELGSARADDAKELDRLPGAPVLVVTTRYFAEGGTAAVSIATYRADTCRLTFGDSGALEISHDGQQERQAS
;
A
#
# COMPACT_ATOMS: atom_id res chain seq x y z
N ALA A 1 13.62 -15.19 -7.31
CA ALA A 1 12.42 -15.50 -8.09
C ALA A 1 11.33 -16.22 -7.28
N SER A 2 11.48 -16.46 -5.97
CA SER A 2 10.52 -17.34 -5.25
C SER A 2 9.18 -16.69 -4.86
N SER A 3 9.03 -15.36 -4.96
CA SER A 3 7.80 -14.66 -4.54
C SER A 3 6.88 -14.25 -5.69
N VAL A 4 7.31 -14.43 -6.94
CA VAL A 4 6.50 -14.11 -8.14
C VAL A 4 6.49 -15.35 -9.02
N PRO A 5 5.37 -16.10 -9.06
CA PRO A 5 5.23 -17.27 -9.92
C PRO A 5 5.56 -16.94 -11.37
N ASP A 6 6.13 -17.91 -12.09
CA ASP A 6 6.45 -17.83 -13.52
C ASP A 6 7.43 -16.72 -13.95
N LEU A 7 7.98 -15.95 -13.00
CA LEU A 7 9.00 -14.96 -13.29
C LEU A 7 10.36 -15.63 -13.52
N SER A 8 10.74 -15.72 -14.80
CA SER A 8 12.07 -16.16 -15.22
C SER A 8 13.18 -15.35 -14.54
N ALA A 9 14.10 -16.04 -13.86
CA ALA A 9 15.27 -15.42 -13.22
C ALA A 9 16.31 -14.90 -14.24
N ILE A 10 16.25 -15.41 -15.48
CA ILE A 10 17.20 -15.09 -16.56
C ILE A 10 16.79 -13.79 -17.26
N ASP A 11 15.49 -13.48 -17.35
CA ASP A 11 14.97 -12.39 -18.19
C ASP A 11 15.01 -10.99 -17.53
N ALA A 12 15.51 -10.88 -16.30
CA ALA A 12 15.38 -9.64 -15.54
C ALA A 12 16.60 -9.34 -14.64
N PRO A 13 17.72 -8.83 -15.19
CA PRO A 13 18.68 -8.10 -14.38
C PRO A 13 17.95 -6.97 -13.65
N SER A 14 18.41 -6.63 -12.45
CA SER A 14 17.75 -5.74 -11.49
C SER A 14 17.24 -4.41 -12.07
N GLY A 15 16.36 -3.73 -11.33
CA GLY A 15 15.86 -2.41 -11.71
C GLY A 15 14.58 -2.46 -12.55
N THR A 16 14.40 -1.47 -13.44
CA THR A 16 13.13 -1.22 -14.13
C THR A 16 12.65 -2.37 -15.01
N VAL A 17 13.55 -3.12 -15.64
CA VAL A 17 13.21 -4.30 -16.46
C VAL A 17 12.53 -5.36 -15.60
N ARG A 18 13.11 -5.65 -14.43
CA ARG A 18 12.52 -6.57 -13.46
C ARG A 18 11.18 -6.08 -12.93
N ALA A 19 11.05 -4.79 -12.63
CA ALA A 19 9.78 -4.22 -12.16
C ALA A 19 8.66 -4.41 -13.20
N ARG A 20 8.94 -4.16 -14.49
CA ARG A 20 7.98 -4.39 -15.58
C ARG A 20 7.61 -5.86 -15.73
N ALA A 21 8.58 -6.77 -15.63
CA ALA A 21 8.32 -8.20 -15.70
C ALA A 21 7.43 -8.68 -14.54
N VAL A 22 7.71 -8.23 -13.31
CA VAL A 22 6.86 -8.52 -12.14
C VAL A 22 5.43 -8.01 -12.34
N LEU A 23 5.27 -6.77 -12.79
CA LEU A 23 3.94 -6.19 -13.05
C LEU A 23 3.18 -6.96 -14.14
N ARG A 24 3.89 -7.43 -15.17
CA ARG A 24 3.32 -8.26 -16.23
C ARG A 24 2.80 -9.58 -15.68
N GLU A 25 3.58 -10.31 -14.87
CA GLU A 25 3.13 -11.57 -14.28
C GLU A 25 1.97 -11.35 -13.29
N LEU A 26 2.00 -10.26 -12.50
CA LEU A 26 0.88 -9.90 -11.62
C LEU A 26 -0.43 -9.67 -12.40
N HIS A 27 -0.37 -8.97 -13.54
CA HIS A 27 -1.55 -8.78 -14.39
C HIS A 27 -2.06 -10.08 -15.03
N ARG A 28 -1.19 -11.08 -15.24
CA ARG A 28 -1.58 -12.39 -15.80
C ARG A 28 -2.31 -13.27 -14.81
N LEU A 29 -2.11 -13.09 -13.50
CA LEU A 29 -2.74 -13.90 -12.45
C LEU A 29 -4.27 -13.74 -12.37
N GLY A 30 -4.85 -12.72 -13.03
CA GLY A 30 -6.31 -12.53 -13.04
C GLY A 30 -6.85 -12.21 -11.64
N LEU A 31 -6.49 -11.05 -11.10
CA LEU A 31 -6.87 -10.63 -9.75
C LEU A 31 -8.39 -10.70 -9.53
N GLU A 32 -8.79 -11.42 -8.48
CA GLU A 32 -10.18 -11.65 -8.08
C GLU A 32 -10.77 -10.43 -7.34
N GLY A 33 -9.90 -9.63 -6.73
CA GLY A 33 -10.30 -8.44 -6.00
C GLY A 33 -9.15 -7.77 -5.27
N GLN A 34 -9.51 -6.79 -4.47
CA GLN A 34 -8.59 -6.07 -3.59
C GLN A 34 -9.29 -5.66 -2.30
N ASP A 35 -8.51 -5.55 -1.25
CA ASP A 35 -8.88 -4.89 0.01
C ASP A 35 -7.96 -3.70 0.23
N ARG A 36 -8.48 -2.62 0.79
CA ARG A 36 -7.73 -1.37 1.03
C ARG A 36 -7.99 -0.87 2.44
N SER A 37 -6.91 -0.73 3.21
CA SER A 37 -6.93 0.00 4.48
C SER A 37 -6.27 1.37 4.31
N VAL A 38 -6.69 2.32 5.13
CA VAL A 38 -6.09 3.65 5.22
C VAL A 38 -5.83 3.98 6.67
N GLU A 39 -4.59 4.36 6.97
CA GLU A 39 -4.14 4.72 8.31
C GLU A 39 -3.59 6.15 8.31
N LEU A 40 -3.90 6.89 9.36
CA LEU A 40 -3.30 8.21 9.62
C LEU A 40 -1.96 8.00 10.31
N GLY A 41 -0.92 8.65 9.78
CA GLY A 41 0.44 8.55 10.29
C GLY A 41 1.19 9.87 10.27
N SER A 42 2.46 9.81 10.67
CA SER A 42 3.41 10.93 10.60
C SER A 42 4.55 10.57 9.66
N ALA A 43 4.86 11.44 8.70
CA ALA A 43 5.91 11.19 7.71
C ALA A 43 7.28 11.03 8.38
N ARG A 44 8.01 9.98 8.00
CA ARG A 44 9.44 9.86 8.33
C ARG A 44 10.25 10.85 7.50
N ALA A 45 11.51 11.08 7.87
CA ALA A 45 12.33 12.10 7.20
C ALA A 45 12.50 11.86 5.70
N ASP A 46 12.71 10.60 5.30
CA ASP A 46 12.87 10.23 3.89
C ASP A 46 11.57 10.42 3.10
N ASP A 47 10.45 9.90 3.62
CA ASP A 47 9.13 10.06 3.01
C ASP A 47 8.74 11.55 2.93
N ALA A 48 8.98 12.33 3.99
CA ALA A 48 8.65 13.74 4.03
C ALA A 48 9.41 14.53 2.95
N LYS A 49 10.68 14.19 2.73
CA LYS A 49 11.49 14.78 1.66
C LYS A 49 10.90 14.49 0.28
N GLU A 50 10.50 13.24 0.01
CA GLU A 50 9.87 12.87 -1.27
C GLU A 50 8.49 13.53 -1.47
N LEU A 51 7.77 13.78 -0.37
CA LEU A 51 6.47 14.42 -0.36
C LEU A 51 6.52 15.96 -0.33
N ASP A 52 7.69 16.57 -0.35
CA ASP A 52 7.88 18.02 -0.19
C ASP A 52 7.19 18.56 1.08
N ARG A 53 7.44 17.88 2.20
CA ARG A 53 6.88 18.17 3.52
C ARG A 53 7.95 18.08 4.61
N LEU A 54 7.65 18.64 5.77
CA LEU A 54 8.50 18.52 6.95
C LEU A 54 8.33 17.12 7.60
N PRO A 55 9.39 16.53 8.16
CA PRO A 55 9.27 15.32 8.97
C PRO A 55 8.23 15.52 10.08
N GLY A 56 7.40 14.50 10.31
CA GLY A 56 6.28 14.59 11.25
C GLY A 56 4.99 15.16 10.66
N ALA A 57 4.99 15.64 9.41
CA ALA A 57 3.75 16.05 8.74
C ALA A 57 2.74 14.89 8.65
N PRO A 58 1.43 15.17 8.77
CA PRO A 58 0.41 14.14 8.71
C PRO A 58 0.33 13.52 7.30
N VAL A 59 0.25 12.20 7.27
CA VAL A 59 0.14 11.41 6.04
C VAL A 59 -0.96 10.37 6.14
N LEU A 60 -1.47 9.95 4.98
CA LEU A 60 -2.33 8.78 4.84
C LEU A 60 -1.49 7.64 4.28
N VAL A 61 -1.36 6.56 5.03
CA VAL A 61 -0.73 5.32 4.57
C VAL A 61 -1.84 4.41 4.05
N VAL A 62 -1.82 4.14 2.75
CA VAL A 62 -2.80 3.28 2.09
C VAL A 62 -2.16 1.93 1.82
N THR A 63 -2.69 0.88 2.44
CA THR A 63 -2.28 -0.50 2.19
C THR A 63 -3.32 -1.17 1.33
N THR A 64 -2.93 -1.65 0.15
CA THR A 64 -3.79 -2.43 -0.74
C THR A 64 -3.31 -3.87 -0.80
N ARG A 65 -4.19 -4.82 -0.49
CA ARG A 65 -3.98 -6.26 -0.70
C ARG A 65 -4.73 -6.68 -1.95
N TYR A 66 -4.05 -7.34 -2.88
CA TYR A 66 -4.64 -7.90 -4.09
C TYR A 66 -4.77 -9.41 -3.93
N PHE A 67 -5.92 -9.95 -4.32
CA PHE A 67 -6.23 -11.37 -4.15
C PHE A 67 -6.30 -12.11 -5.49
N ALA A 68 -5.80 -13.34 -5.51
CA ALA A 68 -5.98 -14.31 -6.59
C ALA A 68 -5.85 -15.73 -6.01
N GLU A 69 -6.55 -16.69 -6.60
CA GLU A 69 -6.52 -18.10 -6.23
C GLU A 69 -6.82 -18.34 -4.74
N GLY A 70 -7.73 -17.53 -4.16
CA GLY A 70 -8.10 -17.61 -2.73
C GLY A 70 -7.03 -17.11 -1.75
N GLY A 71 -5.97 -16.46 -2.22
CA GLY A 71 -4.87 -15.93 -1.40
C GLY A 71 -4.46 -14.51 -1.75
N THR A 72 -3.54 -13.93 -0.97
CA THR A 72 -2.93 -12.62 -1.29
C THR A 72 -1.87 -12.80 -2.37
N ALA A 73 -2.07 -12.20 -3.53
CA ALA A 73 -1.14 -12.21 -4.66
C ALA A 73 -0.10 -11.07 -4.57
N ALA A 74 -0.50 -9.90 -4.06
CA ALA A 74 0.39 -8.76 -3.90
C ALA A 74 -0.07 -7.81 -2.78
N VAL A 75 0.89 -7.06 -2.23
CA VAL A 75 0.63 -5.98 -1.28
C VAL A 75 1.30 -4.70 -1.79
N SER A 76 0.56 -3.60 -1.79
CA SER A 76 1.05 -2.25 -2.09
C SER A 76 0.88 -1.37 -0.87
N ILE A 77 1.92 -0.60 -0.55
CA ILE A 77 1.88 0.43 0.49
C ILE A 77 2.23 1.75 -0.20
N ALA A 78 1.37 2.75 -0.02
CA ALA A 78 1.58 4.08 -0.59
C ALA A 78 1.31 5.15 0.47
N THR A 79 2.25 6.09 0.60
CA THR A 79 2.15 7.23 1.51
C THR A 79 1.68 8.45 0.74
N TYR A 80 0.56 9.03 1.16
CA TYR A 80 0.00 10.25 0.57
C TYR A 80 0.04 11.37 1.60
N ARG A 81 0.19 12.60 1.11
CA ARG A 81 0.02 13.78 1.95
C ARG A 81 -1.43 13.91 2.41
N ALA A 82 -1.65 14.03 3.71
CA ALA A 82 -3.00 14.16 4.26
C ALA A 82 -3.65 15.52 3.94
N ASP A 83 -2.85 16.55 3.64
CA ASP A 83 -3.36 17.90 3.35
C ASP A 83 -3.97 18.07 1.96
N THR A 84 -3.68 17.15 1.04
CA THR A 84 -4.17 17.19 -0.35
C THR A 84 -4.82 15.91 -0.83
N CYS A 85 -4.69 14.80 -0.10
CA CYS A 85 -5.31 13.54 -0.51
C CYS A 85 -6.82 13.56 -0.25
N ARG A 86 -7.60 13.16 -1.25
CA ARG A 86 -9.04 12.94 -1.14
C ARG A 86 -9.33 11.46 -1.34
N LEU A 87 -9.88 10.83 -0.31
CA LEU A 87 -10.39 9.46 -0.40
C LEU A 87 -11.83 9.49 -0.88
N THR A 88 -12.18 8.59 -1.79
CA THR A 88 -13.57 8.36 -2.20
C THR A 88 -13.87 6.89 -2.02
N PHE A 89 -14.92 6.59 -1.28
CA PHE A 89 -15.41 5.23 -1.08
C PHE A 89 -16.56 4.99 -2.06
N GLY A 90 -16.60 3.79 -2.64
CA GLY A 90 -17.70 3.38 -3.51
C GLY A 90 -19.02 3.25 -2.75
N ASP A 91 -20.11 3.14 -3.49
CA ASP A 91 -21.47 2.98 -2.98
C ASP A 91 -21.79 1.59 -2.41
N SER A 92 -20.85 0.64 -2.53
CA SER A 92 -20.97 -0.74 -2.06
C SER A 92 -20.94 -0.92 -0.53
N GLY A 93 -20.82 0.16 0.25
CA GLY A 93 -21.03 0.12 1.71
C GLY A 93 -19.96 -0.59 2.53
N ALA A 94 -18.82 -0.95 1.92
CA ALA A 94 -17.74 -1.71 2.57
C ALA A 94 -16.78 -0.84 3.43
N LEU A 95 -17.20 0.34 3.89
CA LEU A 95 -16.37 1.20 4.74
C LEU A 95 -16.57 0.84 6.22
N GLU A 96 -15.51 0.35 6.85
CA GLU A 96 -15.44 0.16 8.30
C GLU A 96 -14.48 1.19 8.90
N ILE A 97 -14.93 1.90 9.95
CA ILE A 97 -14.09 2.87 10.68
C ILE A 97 -13.71 2.25 12.02
N SER A 98 -12.51 1.68 12.07
CA SER A 98 -11.91 1.17 13.30
C SER A 98 -11.39 2.32 14.16
N HIS A 99 -11.67 2.27 15.46
CA HIS A 99 -11.15 3.22 16.43
C HIS A 99 -10.16 2.47 17.32
N ASP A 100 -8.88 2.81 17.22
CA ASP A 100 -7.91 2.41 18.25
C ASP A 100 -8.21 3.25 19.49
N GLY A 101 -8.82 2.63 20.49
CA GLY A 101 -9.20 3.29 21.74
C GLY A 101 -8.02 4.06 22.32
N GLN A 102 -8.26 5.32 22.68
CA GLN A 102 -7.30 6.16 23.38
C GLN A 102 -6.85 5.43 24.65
N GLN A 103 -5.65 4.85 24.63
CA GLN A 103 -4.99 4.43 25.85
C GLN A 103 -4.64 5.71 26.60
N GLU A 104 -5.48 6.07 27.57
CA GLU A 104 -5.24 7.16 28.52
C GLU A 104 -3.80 7.06 29.00
N ARG A 105 -2.94 7.95 28.50
CA ARG A 105 -1.66 8.23 29.14
C ARG A 105 -2.00 8.92 30.46
N GLN A 106 -2.30 8.13 31.49
CA GLN A 106 -2.21 8.61 32.86
C GLN A 106 -0.74 8.96 33.10
N ALA A 107 -0.47 10.26 33.19
CA ALA A 107 0.81 10.76 33.64
C ALA A 107 0.89 10.54 35.16
N SER A 108 1.90 9.79 35.59
CA SER A 108 2.35 9.71 36.98
C SER A 108 3.28 10.87 37.31
#